data_AF-A0A2D5YJ05-F1
#
_entry.id   AF-A0A2D5YJ05-F1
#
_cell.length_a   1.000
_cell.length_b   1.000
_cell.length_c   1.000
_cell.angle_alpha   90.00
_cell.angle_beta   90.00
_cell.angle_gamma   90.00
#
_symmetry.space_group_name_H-M   'P 1'
#
loop_
_entity.id
_entity.type
_entity.pdbx_description
1 polymer ?
#
loop_
_entity_poly.entity_id
_entity_poly.type
_entity_poly.pdbx_seq_one_letter_code
_entity_poly.pdbx_strand_id
1 'polypeptide(L)'
;MNREGQLLLMAGLLMTLTVLTVTLSVSHSVNLGLHQGERHDLSPLVSMLDAHLPPAVQAEYDRTSDAATAFDTVAADFEDRCSDNGYLLVIKQTGVANGTVSYSTTLSDGVLTLTLDRTLTLA
;
A
#
# COMPACT_ATOMS: atom_id res chain seq x y z
N MET A 1 -32.32 41.65 38.56
CA MET A 1 -31.50 40.57 37.97
C MET A 1 -31.20 40.97 36.53
N ASN A 2 -29.92 41.13 36.17
CA ASN A 2 -29.54 41.85 34.94
C ASN A 2 -29.65 40.91 33.72
N ARG A 3 -30.70 41.11 32.92
CA ARG A 3 -31.12 40.21 31.81
C ARG A 3 -30.04 40.05 30.74
N GLU A 4 -29.25 41.10 30.52
CA GLU A 4 -28.13 41.14 29.57
C GLU A 4 -26.98 40.23 30.01
N GLY A 5 -26.65 40.21 31.31
CA GLY A 5 -25.62 39.32 31.85
C GLY A 5 -25.99 37.84 31.75
N GLN A 6 -27.28 37.51 31.88
CA GLN A 6 -27.77 36.14 31.70
C GLN A 6 -27.74 35.70 30.23
N LEU A 7 -28.05 36.59 29.30
CA LEU A 7 -27.94 36.33 27.86
C LEU A 7 -26.48 36.12 27.43
N LEU A 8 -25.56 36.94 27.94
CA LEU A 8 -24.13 36.79 27.68
C LEU A 8 -23.59 35.46 28.21
N LEU A 9 -24.03 35.04 29.40
CA LEU A 9 -23.64 33.77 30.00
C LEU A 9 -24.19 32.56 29.22
N MET A 10 -25.44 32.63 28.77
CA MET A 10 -26.04 31.61 27.90
C MET A 10 -25.34 31.51 26.54
N ALA A 11 -24.98 32.65 25.93
CA ALA A 11 -24.23 32.67 24.67
C ALA A 11 -22.83 32.08 24.82
N GLY A 12 -22.12 32.41 25.91
CA GLY A 12 -20.82 31.81 26.23
C GLY A 12 -20.91 30.31 26.43
N LEU A 13 -21.94 29.83 27.13
CA LEU A 13 -22.14 28.41 27.40
C LEU A 13 -22.45 27.61 26.12
N LEU A 14 -23.29 28.17 25.23
CA LEU A 14 -23.56 27.60 23.91
C LEU A 14 -22.31 27.57 23.02
N MET A 15 -21.50 28.63 23.06
CA MET A 15 -20.24 28.68 22.32
C MET A 15 -19.25 27.62 22.83
N THR A 16 -19.12 27.44 24.14
CA THR A 16 -18.24 26.40 24.70
C THR A 16 -18.71 24.99 24.35
N LEU A 17 -20.02 24.75 24.37
CA LEU A 17 -20.60 23.45 24.02
C LEU A 17 -20.34 23.11 22.56
N THR A 18 -20.55 24.07 21.66
CA THR A 18 -20.31 23.87 20.22
C THR A 18 -18.84 23.61 19.90
N VAL A 19 -17.91 24.35 20.52
CA VAL A 19 -16.46 24.10 20.36
C VAL A 19 -16.07 22.71 20.86
N LEU A 20 -16.60 22.29 22.01
CA LEU A 20 -16.36 20.96 22.56
C LEU A 20 -16.86 19.86 21.61
N THR A 21 -18.08 20.00 21.07
CA THR A 21 -18.67 19.01 20.15
C THR A 21 -17.87 18.91 18.85
N VAL A 22 -17.45 20.04 18.26
CA VAL A 22 -16.63 20.03 17.04
C VAL A 22 -15.29 19.35 17.31
N THR A 23 -14.65 19.65 18.44
CA THR A 23 -13.36 19.05 18.81
C THR A 23 -13.47 17.53 18.99
N LEU A 24 -14.51 17.07 19.69
CA LEU A 24 -14.77 15.63 19.87
C LEU A 24 -15.06 14.93 18.54
N SER A 25 -15.81 15.58 17.64
CA SER A 25 -16.10 15.04 16.31
C SER A 25 -14.84 14.92 15.45
N VAL A 26 -13.96 15.93 15.47
CA VAL A 26 -12.68 15.88 14.75
C VAL A 26 -11.77 14.79 15.32
N SER A 27 -11.60 14.73 16.64
CA SER A 27 -10.79 13.68 17.28
C SER A 27 -11.30 12.28 16.98
N HIS A 28 -12.62 12.07 17.04
CA HIS A 28 -13.22 10.78 16.71
C HIS A 28 -13.10 10.44 15.22
N SER A 29 -13.22 11.44 14.33
CA SER A 29 -13.04 11.26 12.89
C SER A 29 -11.59 10.90 12.53
N VAL A 30 -10.61 11.55 13.16
CA VAL A 30 -9.18 11.24 12.94
C VAL A 30 -8.87 9.84 13.47
N ASN A 31 -9.42 9.47 14.62
CA ASN A 31 -9.23 8.14 15.18
C ASN A 31 -9.84 7.04 14.27
N LEU A 32 -11.05 7.26 13.74
CA LEU A 32 -11.65 6.36 12.76
C LEU A 32 -10.85 6.30 11.45
N GLY A 33 -10.31 7.43 10.98
CA GLY A 33 -9.44 7.48 9.80
C GLY A 33 -8.15 6.67 9.98
N LEU A 34 -7.55 6.73 11.17
CA LEU A 34 -6.40 5.89 11.55
C LEU A 34 -6.74 4.40 11.52
N HIS A 35 -7.89 4.00 12.09
CA HIS A 35 -8.31 2.60 12.12
C HIS A 35 -8.82 2.09 10.75
N GLN A 36 -9.28 2.99 9.87
CA GLN A 36 -9.61 2.66 8.47
C GLN A 36 -8.35 2.56 7.59
N GLY A 37 -7.28 3.29 7.93
CA GLY A 37 -5.94 3.13 7.36
C GLY A 37 -5.18 1.91 7.91
N GLU A 38 -5.50 1.44 9.12
CA GLU A 38 -4.92 0.22 9.73
C GLU A 38 -5.25 -1.08 8.98
N ARG A 39 -6.15 -1.05 7.99
CA ARG A 39 -6.27 -2.11 7.00
C ARG A 39 -5.15 -2.00 5.97
N HIS A 40 -3.93 -2.20 6.46
CA HIS A 40 -2.73 -2.51 5.69
C HIS A 40 -2.90 -3.90 5.06
N ASP A 41 -3.81 -4.02 4.10
CA ASP A 41 -4.04 -5.27 3.38
C ASP A 41 -3.16 -5.27 2.12
N LEU A 42 -2.06 -6.02 2.18
CA LEU A 42 -1.17 -6.23 1.04
C LEU A 42 -1.74 -7.27 0.05
N SER A 43 -2.85 -7.94 0.37
CA SER A 43 -3.44 -8.99 -0.48
C SER A 43 -3.79 -8.52 -1.90
N PRO A 44 -4.34 -7.30 -2.12
CA PRO A 44 -4.61 -6.79 -3.47
C PRO A 44 -3.31 -6.60 -4.28
N LEU A 45 -2.24 -6.12 -3.64
CA LEU A 45 -0.92 -5.96 -4.27
C LEU A 45 -0.30 -7.30 -4.64
N VAL A 46 -0.39 -8.28 -3.73
CA VAL A 46 0.07 -9.65 -3.97
C VAL A 46 -0.72 -10.29 -5.12
N SER A 47 -2.04 -10.12 -5.14
CA SER A 47 -2.91 -10.63 -6.21
C SER A 47 -2.63 -9.96 -7.56
N MET A 48 -2.31 -8.66 -7.57
CA MET A 48 -1.90 -7.96 -8.78
C MET A 48 -0.58 -8.53 -9.31
N LEU A 49 0.40 -8.74 -8.42
CA LEU A 49 1.69 -9.30 -8.80
C LEU A 49 1.52 -10.69 -9.41
N ASP A 50 0.72 -11.55 -8.79
CA ASP A 50 0.47 -12.91 -9.26
C ASP A 50 -0.27 -12.94 -10.61
N ALA A 51 -1.14 -11.96 -10.88
CA ALA A 51 -1.88 -11.88 -12.13
C ALA A 51 -1.07 -11.29 -13.29
N HIS A 52 -0.14 -10.36 -13.02
CA HIS A 52 0.47 -9.52 -14.06
C HIS A 52 1.98 -9.74 -14.24
N LEU A 53 2.70 -10.20 -13.23
CA LEU A 53 4.14 -10.42 -13.33
C LEU A 53 4.47 -11.62 -14.26
N PRO A 54 3.86 -12.81 -14.13
CA PRO A 54 4.11 -13.93 -15.04
C PRO A 54 3.92 -13.61 -16.54
N PRO A 55 2.79 -13.01 -16.98
CA PRO A 55 2.61 -12.73 -18.40
C PRO A 55 3.53 -11.62 -18.93
N ALA A 56 3.91 -10.65 -18.09
CA ALA A 56 4.87 -9.61 -18.47
C ALA A 56 6.28 -10.20 -18.70
N VAL A 57 6.73 -11.08 -17.81
CA VAL A 57 8.03 -11.76 -17.96
C VAL A 57 8.02 -12.65 -19.21
N GLN A 58 6.94 -13.39 -19.48
CA GLN A 58 6.85 -14.20 -20.70
C GLN A 58 6.95 -13.33 -21.96
N ALA A 59 6.24 -12.19 -22.00
CA ALA A 59 6.29 -11.30 -23.15
C ALA A 59 7.69 -10.68 -23.39
N GLU A 60 8.48 -10.48 -22.34
CA GLU A 60 9.88 -10.04 -22.45
C GLU A 60 10.81 -11.19 -22.84
N TYR A 61 10.55 -12.40 -22.33
CA TYR A 61 11.26 -13.61 -22.70
C TYR A 61 11.09 -13.94 -24.19
N ASP A 62 9.89 -13.78 -24.73
CA ASP A 62 9.61 -13.98 -26.16
C ASP A 62 10.44 -13.03 -27.06
N ARG A 63 10.89 -11.89 -26.54
CA ARG A 63 11.74 -10.92 -27.26
C ARG A 63 13.23 -11.16 -27.07
N THR A 64 13.63 -11.56 -25.87
CA THR A 64 15.05 -11.63 -25.46
C THR A 64 15.61 -13.04 -25.52
N SER A 65 14.76 -14.06 -25.40
CA SER A 65 15.13 -15.48 -25.24
C SER A 65 16.10 -15.77 -24.09
N ASP A 66 16.18 -14.85 -23.13
CA ASP A 66 17.00 -14.97 -21.92
C ASP A 66 16.11 -14.73 -20.69
N ALA A 67 15.84 -15.81 -19.97
CA ALA A 67 14.95 -15.82 -18.82
C ALA A 67 15.41 -14.89 -17.69
N ALA A 68 16.73 -14.78 -17.46
CA ALA A 68 17.27 -13.95 -16.39
C ALA A 68 17.11 -12.47 -16.74
N THR A 69 17.55 -12.07 -17.93
CA THR A 69 17.46 -10.68 -18.39
C THR A 69 16.01 -10.21 -18.52
N ALA A 70 15.13 -11.07 -19.05
CA ALA A 70 13.69 -10.78 -19.13
C ALA A 70 13.07 -10.55 -17.75
N PHE A 71 13.40 -11.41 -16.79
CA PHE A 71 12.87 -11.31 -15.43
C PHE A 71 13.37 -10.04 -14.73
N ASP A 72 14.67 -9.77 -14.76
CA ASP A 72 15.26 -8.60 -14.10
C ASP A 72 14.70 -7.28 -14.68
N THR A 73 14.47 -7.22 -15.99
CA THR A 73 13.90 -6.04 -16.66
C THR A 73 12.46 -5.78 -16.20
N VAL A 74 11.62 -6.82 -16.18
CA VAL A 74 10.22 -6.68 -15.76
C VAL A 74 10.11 -6.44 -14.26
N ALA A 75 10.97 -7.08 -13.46
CA ALA A 75 11.03 -6.87 -12.02
C ALA A 75 11.32 -5.40 -11.70
N ALA A 76 12.32 -4.80 -12.35
CA ALA A 76 12.66 -3.39 -12.16
C ALA A 76 11.49 -2.45 -12.52
N ASP A 77 10.78 -2.69 -13.63
CA ASP A 77 9.61 -1.88 -14.01
C ASP A 77 8.47 -1.96 -12.97
N PHE A 78 8.24 -3.15 -12.40
CA PHE A 78 7.24 -3.31 -11.33
C PHE A 78 7.66 -2.63 -10.03
N GLU A 79 8.94 -2.71 -9.65
CA GLU A 79 9.49 -2.03 -8.48
C GLU A 79 9.34 -0.51 -8.61
N ASP A 80 9.73 0.06 -9.76
CA ASP A 80 9.62 1.49 -10.05
C ASP A 80 8.16 1.95 -9.95
N ARG A 81 7.23 1.23 -10.60
CA ARG A 81 5.80 1.55 -10.56
C ARG A 81 5.20 1.43 -9.16
N CYS A 82 5.65 0.48 -8.34
CA CYS A 82 5.19 0.38 -6.95
C CYS A 82 5.72 1.53 -6.10
N SER A 83 6.98 1.94 -6.33
CA SER A 83 7.58 3.07 -5.62
C SER A 83 6.86 4.39 -5.91
N ASP A 84 6.43 4.61 -7.17
CA ASP A 84 5.63 5.76 -7.57
C ASP A 84 4.27 5.84 -6.84
N ASN A 85 3.75 4.68 -6.40
CA ASN A 85 2.49 4.58 -5.65
C ASN A 85 2.69 4.52 -4.13
N GLY A 86 3.91 4.72 -3.64
CA GLY A 86 4.22 4.78 -2.21
C GLY A 86 4.41 3.43 -1.52
N TYR A 87 4.55 2.34 -2.28
CA TYR A 87 4.82 1.00 -1.74
C TYR A 87 6.28 0.61 -1.96
N LEU A 88 6.88 -0.07 -0.98
CA LEU A 88 8.19 -0.69 -1.16
C LEU A 88 8.00 -2.12 -1.66
N LEU A 89 8.30 -2.34 -2.93
CA LEU A 89 8.39 -3.66 -3.55
C LEU A 89 9.85 -3.94 -3.89
N VAL A 90 10.33 -5.12 -3.54
CA VAL A 90 11.66 -5.62 -3.93
C VAL A 90 11.49 -7.06 -4.42
N ILE A 91 11.90 -7.33 -5.65
CA ILE A 91 11.88 -8.61 -6.32
C ILE A 91 13.33 -9.00 -6.61
N LYS A 92 13.78 -10.10 -6.03
CA LYS A 92 15.14 -10.62 -6.24
C LYS A 92 15.10 -11.98 -6.87
N GLN A 93 15.75 -12.11 -8.01
CA GLN A 93 16.03 -13.41 -8.59
C GLN A 93 16.98 -14.21 -7.66
N THR A 94 16.60 -15.45 -7.34
CA THR A 94 17.40 -16.37 -6.53
C THR A 94 18.08 -17.46 -7.37
N GLY A 95 17.58 -17.73 -8.58
CA GLY A 95 18.26 -18.58 -9.56
C GLY A 95 17.44 -18.81 -10.83
N VAL A 96 18.12 -19.26 -11.90
CA VAL A 96 17.48 -19.66 -13.15
C VAL A 96 17.97 -21.05 -13.54
N ALA A 97 17.05 -21.96 -13.84
CA ALA A 97 17.37 -23.31 -14.29
C ALA A 97 16.32 -23.79 -15.31
N ASN A 98 16.77 -24.21 -16.50
CA ASN A 98 15.92 -24.80 -17.55
C ASN A 98 14.66 -23.97 -17.90
N GLY A 99 14.78 -22.64 -17.98
CA GLY A 99 13.62 -21.76 -18.25
C GLY A 99 12.73 -21.47 -17.04
N THR A 100 13.03 -22.04 -15.88
CA THR A 100 12.38 -21.72 -14.61
C THR A 100 13.21 -20.69 -13.84
N VAL A 101 12.57 -19.59 -13.46
CA VAL A 101 13.13 -18.53 -12.63
C VAL A 101 12.60 -18.68 -11.20
N SER A 102 13.49 -18.84 -10.24
CA SER A 102 13.21 -18.76 -8.81
C SER A 102 13.48 -17.34 -8.34
N TYR A 103 12.56 -16.77 -7.55
CA TYR A 103 12.67 -15.40 -7.07
C TYR A 103 11.99 -15.21 -5.71
N SER A 104 12.46 -14.23 -4.95
CA SER A 104 11.82 -13.78 -3.70
C SER A 104 11.23 -12.39 -3.91
N THR A 105 10.02 -12.17 -3.43
CA THR A 105 9.39 -10.85 -3.41
C THR A 105 9.20 -10.39 -1.97
N THR A 106 9.72 -9.21 -1.64
CA THR A 106 9.48 -8.51 -0.39
C THR A 106 8.57 -7.31 -0.66
N LEU A 107 7.40 -7.28 -0.04
CA LEU A 107 6.50 -6.13 0.00
C LEU A 107 6.49 -5.53 1.39
N SER A 108 6.58 -4.21 1.48
CA SER A 108 6.46 -3.47 2.72
C SER A 108 5.69 -2.17 2.52
N ASP A 109 4.84 -1.84 3.48
CA ASP A 109 4.16 -0.53 3.57
C ASP A 109 4.65 0.31 4.75
N GLY A 110 5.77 -0.09 5.36
CA GLY A 110 6.36 0.55 6.53
C GLY A 110 5.81 0.05 7.88
N VAL A 111 4.71 -0.69 7.91
CA VAL A 111 4.14 -1.31 9.11
C VAL A 111 4.18 -2.83 9.01
N LEU A 112 3.74 -3.38 7.88
CA LEU A 112 3.79 -4.80 7.57
C LEU A 112 4.83 -5.07 6.50
N THR A 113 5.57 -6.17 6.66
CA THR A 113 6.54 -6.65 5.68
C THR A 113 6.28 -8.12 5.40
N LEU A 114 6.13 -8.45 4.13
CA LEU A 114 5.81 -9.79 3.66
C LEU A 114 6.89 -10.24 2.67
N THR A 115 7.44 -11.43 2.87
CA THR A 115 8.40 -12.03 1.94
C THR A 115 7.84 -13.34 1.40
N LEU A 116 7.87 -13.50 0.08
CA LEU A 116 7.29 -14.61 -0.66
C LEU A 116 8.35 -15.21 -1.58
N ASP A 117 8.67 -16.49 -1.41
CA ASP A 117 9.51 -17.23 -2.34
C ASP A 117 8.65 -17.92 -3.39
N ARG A 118 9.00 -17.72 -4.66
CA ARG A 118 8.19 -18.18 -5.81
C ARG A 118 9.06 -18.70 -6.93
N THR A 119 8.41 -19.44 -7.83
CA THR A 119 8.99 -19.92 -9.07
C THR A 119 8.07 -19.59 -10.24
N LEU A 120 8.67 -19.24 -11.37
CA LEU A 120 7.99 -18.98 -12.64
C LEU A 120 8.64 -19.82 -13.72
N THR A 121 7.87 -20.71 -14.34
CA THR A 121 8.32 -21.49 -15.49
C THR A 121 7.93 -20.77 -16.77
N LEU A 122 8.92 -20.40 -17.58
CA LEU A 122 8.71 -19.79 -18.89
C LEU A 122 8.61 -20.90 -19.94
N ALA A 123 7.66 -20.75 -20.86
CA ALA A 123 7.35 -21.75 -21.89
C ALA A 123 7.93 -21.36 -23.25
#